data_AF-A0A7S3PAL3-F1
#
_entry.id   AF-A0A7S3PAL3-F1
#
_cell.length_a   1.000
_cell.length_b   1.000
_cell.length_c   1.000
_cell.angle_alpha   90.00
_cell.angle_beta   90.00
_cell.angle_gamma   90.00
#
_symmetry.space_group_name_H-M   'P 1'
#
loop_
_entity.id
_entity.type
_entity.pdbx_description
1 polymer ?
#
loop_
_entity_poly.entity_id
_entity_poly.type
_entity_poly.pdbx_seq_one_letter_code
_entity_poly.pdbx_strand_id
1 'polypeptide(L)'
;KALSPGVNDPTTAQDSIFHAADVVLECLLRDPPPSVIKCKDHDGVLILDKQHTYDDIVKLAYNEVRVCAATSPTVCLYLMESLHLIRETLTAFGFADRAPEIERQVQLIEANCRQVSSHISADLECVALGRSDRFPSLFPTGETTYKDIVKNTKDSSGS
;
A
#
# COMPACT_ATOMS: atom_id res chain seq x y z
N LYS A 1 2.00 -24.24 -14.73
CA LYS A 1 1.00 -23.36 -15.38
C LYS A 1 0.88 -22.14 -14.49
N ALA A 2 1.60 -21.08 -14.85
CA ALA A 2 1.65 -19.81 -14.12
C ALA A 2 0.52 -18.90 -14.62
N LEU A 3 -0.03 -18.09 -13.73
CA LEU A 3 -0.96 -17.00 -14.09
C LEU A 3 -0.31 -16.17 -15.21
N SER A 4 -1.06 -15.96 -16.30
CA SER A 4 -0.58 -15.32 -17.52
C SER A 4 -0.01 -13.93 -17.22
N PRO A 5 1.24 -13.61 -17.60
CA PRO A 5 1.75 -12.26 -17.51
C PRO A 5 1.01 -11.41 -18.54
N GLY A 6 0.05 -10.60 -18.10
CA GLY A 6 -0.52 -9.52 -18.92
C GLY A 6 -2.01 -9.57 -19.24
N VAL A 7 -2.87 -10.25 -18.47
CA VAL A 7 -4.33 -10.20 -18.69
C VAL A 7 -5.11 -10.05 -17.37
N ASN A 8 -4.75 -9.08 -16.55
CA ASN A 8 -5.76 -8.49 -15.65
C ASN A 8 -5.96 -7.08 -16.15
N ASP A 9 -7.15 -6.80 -16.67
CA ASP A 9 -7.51 -5.43 -17.00
C ASP A 9 -7.46 -4.59 -15.69
N PRO A 10 -7.16 -3.28 -15.78
CA PRO A 10 -7.04 -2.43 -14.59
C PRO A 10 -8.25 -2.48 -13.65
N THR A 11 -9.46 -2.73 -14.16
CA THR A 11 -10.68 -2.82 -13.33
C THR A 11 -10.73 -4.11 -12.53
N THR A 12 -10.39 -5.26 -13.12
CA THR A 12 -10.26 -6.53 -12.37
C THR A 12 -9.16 -6.44 -11.30
N ALA A 13 -8.05 -5.78 -11.62
CA ALA A 13 -6.98 -5.54 -10.64
C ALA A 13 -7.47 -4.65 -9.50
N GLN A 14 -8.20 -3.57 -9.81
CA GLN A 14 -8.80 -2.67 -8.84
C GLN A 14 -9.71 -3.42 -7.86
N ASP A 15 -10.68 -4.17 -8.37
CA ASP A 15 -11.64 -4.91 -7.54
C ASP A 15 -10.93 -5.90 -6.61
N SER A 16 -9.94 -6.63 -7.14
CA SER A 16 -9.15 -7.59 -6.35
C SER A 16 -8.33 -6.90 -5.25
N ILE A 17 -7.77 -5.72 -5.54
CA ILE A 17 -6.99 -4.94 -4.57
C ILE A 17 -7.86 -4.46 -3.42
N PHE A 18 -9.01 -3.85 -3.72
CA PHE A 18 -9.90 -3.33 -2.67
C PHE A 18 -10.53 -4.46 -1.86
N HIS A 19 -10.86 -5.59 -2.48
CA HIS A 19 -11.33 -6.76 -1.74
C HIS A 19 -10.26 -7.31 -0.79
N ALA A 20 -9.00 -7.39 -1.23
CA ALA A 20 -7.89 -7.77 -0.36
C ALA A 20 -7.69 -6.76 0.77
N ALA A 21 -7.89 -5.46 0.51
CA ALA A 21 -7.79 -4.41 1.50
C ALA A 21 -8.82 -4.57 2.63
N ASP A 22 -10.07 -4.91 2.30
CA ASP A 22 -11.11 -5.19 3.30
C ASP A 22 -10.71 -6.35 4.22
N VAL A 23 -10.21 -7.45 3.64
CA VAL A 23 -9.77 -8.61 4.43
C VAL A 23 -8.57 -8.27 5.33
N VAL A 24 -7.60 -7.51 4.80
CA VAL A 24 -6.44 -7.06 5.57
C VAL A 24 -6.89 -6.15 6.72
N LEU A 25 -7.75 -5.17 6.45
CA LEU A 25 -8.27 -4.25 7.46
C LEU A 25 -8.98 -5.02 8.59
N GLU A 26 -9.83 -5.97 8.26
CA GLU A 26 -10.52 -6.83 9.22
C GLU A 26 -9.56 -7.65 10.10
N CYS A 27 -8.39 -8.02 9.57
CA CYS A 27 -7.34 -8.66 10.36
C CYS A 27 -6.62 -7.65 11.26
N LEU A 28 -6.31 -6.46 10.72
CA LEU A 28 -5.56 -5.41 11.43
C LEU A 28 -6.39 -4.72 12.53
N LEU A 29 -7.72 -4.80 12.50
CA LEU A 29 -8.60 -4.27 13.55
C LEU A 29 -8.82 -5.25 14.72
N ARG A 30 -8.38 -6.50 14.60
CA ARG A 30 -8.55 -7.53 15.63
C ARG A 30 -7.25 -7.75 16.37
N ASP A 31 -7.37 -8.21 17.62
CA ASP A 31 -6.23 -8.76 18.33
C ASP A 31 -6.09 -10.24 17.99
N PRO A 32 -4.88 -10.72 17.69
CA PRO A 32 -4.66 -12.12 17.42
C PRO A 32 -4.91 -12.94 18.69
N PRO A 33 -5.39 -14.19 18.56
CA PRO A 33 -5.65 -15.04 19.72
C PRO A 33 -4.36 -15.27 20.52
N PRO A 34 -4.43 -15.54 21.84
CA PRO A 34 -3.24 -15.87 22.61
C PRO A 34 -2.45 -17.04 21.99
N SER A 35 -1.13 -16.93 21.98
CA SER A 35 -0.24 -17.99 21.47
C SER A 35 -0.29 -19.28 22.30
N VAL A 36 -0.82 -19.18 23.53
CA VAL A 36 -0.99 -20.29 24.46
C VAL A 36 -2.43 -20.30 24.95
N ILE A 37 -3.14 -21.38 24.70
CA ILE A 37 -4.54 -21.57 25.11
C ILE A 37 -4.60 -22.80 26.01
N LYS A 38 -5.04 -22.63 27.26
CA LYS A 38 -5.33 -23.77 28.15
C LYS A 38 -6.61 -24.45 27.70
N CYS A 39 -6.57 -25.76 27.51
CA CYS A 39 -7.75 -26.55 27.18
C CYS A 39 -8.70 -26.56 28.39
N LYS A 40 -9.99 -26.31 28.16
CA LYS A 40 -11.00 -26.34 29.23
C LYS A 40 -11.38 -27.76 29.64
N ASP A 41 -11.28 -28.70 28.70
CA ASP A 41 -11.83 -30.06 28.84
C ASP A 41 -10.78 -31.12 29.22
N HIS A 42 -9.50 -30.76 29.25
CA HIS A 42 -8.40 -31.62 29.67
C HIS A 42 -7.20 -30.77 30.08
N ASP A 43 -6.26 -31.34 30.86
CA ASP A 43 -5.08 -30.66 31.43
C ASP A 43 -3.99 -30.34 30.40
N GLY A 44 -4.39 -30.13 29.14
CA GLY A 44 -3.53 -29.85 28.00
C GLY A 44 -3.43 -28.36 27.67
N VAL A 45 -2.40 -28.01 26.92
CA VAL A 45 -2.15 -26.66 26.43
C VAL A 45 -1.98 -26.70 24.92
N LEU A 46 -2.74 -25.87 24.20
CA LEU A 46 -2.55 -25.62 22.77
C LEU A 46 -1.54 -24.48 22.61
N ILE A 47 -0.48 -24.74 21.84
CA ILE A 47 0.56 -23.76 21.50
C ILE A 47 0.47 -23.47 20.01
N LEU A 48 0.25 -22.20 19.66
CA LEU A 48 0.39 -21.69 18.30
C LEU A 48 1.87 -21.36 18.08
N ASP A 49 2.59 -22.27 17.43
CA ASP A 49 4.04 -22.17 17.19
C ASP A 49 4.43 -20.93 16.35
N LYS A 50 3.55 -20.52 15.44
CA LYS A 50 3.73 -19.29 14.64
C LYS A 50 2.44 -18.52 14.56
N GLN A 51 2.54 -17.23 14.86
CA GLN A 51 1.47 -16.27 14.71
C GLN A 51 1.98 -15.13 13.83
N HIS A 52 1.22 -14.81 12.79
CA HIS A 52 1.54 -13.68 11.93
C HIS A 52 1.40 -12.38 12.73
N THR A 53 2.42 -11.53 12.62
CA THR A 53 2.33 -10.15 13.06
C THR A 53 1.44 -9.34 12.10
N TYR A 54 1.02 -8.15 12.51
CA TYR A 54 0.32 -7.21 11.63
C TYR A 54 1.13 -6.91 10.35
N ASP A 55 2.45 -6.74 10.49
CA ASP A 55 3.35 -6.55 9.36
C ASP A 55 3.36 -7.75 8.41
N ASP A 56 3.34 -8.98 8.94
CA ASP A 56 3.32 -10.18 8.11
C ASP A 56 2.04 -10.25 7.27
N ILE A 57 0.90 -9.84 7.83
CA ILE A 57 -0.39 -9.82 7.14
C ILE A 57 -0.33 -8.84 5.95
N VAL A 58 0.17 -7.63 6.17
CA VAL A 58 0.33 -6.63 5.11
C VAL A 58 1.33 -7.12 4.04
N LYS A 59 2.47 -7.70 4.44
CA LYS A 59 3.46 -8.26 3.52
C LYS A 59 2.87 -9.36 2.65
N LEU A 60 2.12 -10.29 3.25
CA LEU A 60 1.50 -11.40 2.54
C LEU A 60 0.50 -10.91 1.49
N ALA A 61 -0.28 -9.87 1.80
CA ALA A 61 -1.26 -9.33 0.88
C ALA A 61 -0.64 -8.50 -0.26
N TYR A 62 0.40 -7.70 0.00
CA TYR A 62 0.86 -6.68 -0.95
C TYR A 62 2.19 -6.99 -1.65
N ASN A 63 3.03 -7.91 -1.14
CA ASN A 63 4.37 -8.10 -1.71
C ASN A 63 4.36 -8.55 -3.17
N GLU A 64 3.57 -9.56 -3.49
CA GLU A 64 3.52 -10.12 -4.85
C GLU A 64 2.80 -9.14 -5.79
N VAL A 65 1.64 -8.63 -5.37
CA VAL A 65 0.83 -7.72 -6.19
C VAL A 65 1.60 -6.44 -6.52
N ARG A 66 2.38 -5.88 -5.59
CA ARG A 66 3.27 -4.73 -5.85
C ARG A 66 4.26 -5.02 -6.97
N VAL A 67 4.89 -6.20 -6.97
CA VAL A 67 5.88 -6.57 -7.99
C VAL A 67 5.19 -6.70 -9.34
N CYS A 68 4.02 -7.33 -9.39
CA CYS A 68 3.22 -7.47 -10.61
C CYS A 68 2.71 -6.12 -11.14
N ALA A 69 2.40 -5.17 -10.26
CA ALA A 69 1.87 -3.86 -10.62
C ALA A 69 2.93 -2.88 -11.17
N ALA A 70 4.22 -3.19 -11.07
CA ALA A 70 5.30 -2.24 -11.38
C ALA A 70 5.24 -1.65 -12.80
N THR A 71 4.68 -2.38 -13.77
CA THR A 71 4.51 -1.95 -15.16
C THR A 71 3.18 -1.24 -15.43
N SER A 72 2.38 -0.96 -14.40
CA SER A 72 1.08 -0.27 -14.53
C SER A 72 0.93 0.83 -13.48
N PRO A 73 1.22 2.10 -13.85
CA PRO A 73 1.10 3.24 -12.95
C PRO A 73 -0.30 3.38 -12.35
N THR A 74 -1.35 3.09 -13.14
CA THR A 74 -2.74 3.07 -12.67
C THR A 74 -2.96 2.05 -11.55
N VAL A 75 -2.42 0.83 -11.70
CA VAL A 75 -2.55 -0.21 -10.65
C VAL A 75 -1.74 0.16 -9.41
N CYS A 76 -0.56 0.80 -9.58
CA CYS A 76 0.18 1.36 -8.45
C CYS A 76 -0.64 2.39 -7.65
N LEU A 77 -1.41 3.25 -8.34
CA LEU A 77 -2.30 4.22 -7.68
C LEU A 77 -3.41 3.52 -6.89
N TYR A 78 -4.00 2.45 -7.41
CA TYR A 78 -5.00 1.66 -6.67
C TYR A 78 -4.40 0.99 -5.43
N LEU A 79 -3.18 0.45 -5.52
CA LEU A 79 -2.48 -0.08 -4.36
C LEU A 79 -2.25 1.00 -3.29
N MET A 80 -1.76 2.18 -3.69
CA MET A 80 -1.57 3.29 -2.76
C MET A 80 -2.88 3.79 -2.13
N GLU A 81 -3.97 3.84 -2.91
CA GLU A 81 -5.30 4.19 -2.39
C GLU A 81 -5.77 3.19 -1.35
N SER A 82 -5.70 1.89 -1.66
CA SER A 82 -6.13 0.85 -0.72
C SER A 82 -5.33 0.89 0.60
N LEU A 83 -4.02 1.06 0.53
CA LEU A 83 -3.15 1.22 1.70
C LEU A 83 -3.45 2.50 2.49
N HIS A 84 -3.81 3.58 1.80
CA HIS A 84 -4.19 4.85 2.43
C HIS A 84 -5.48 4.69 3.24
N LEU A 85 -6.51 4.06 2.66
CA LEU A 85 -7.77 3.80 3.34
C LEU A 85 -7.61 2.92 4.59
N ILE A 86 -6.76 1.89 4.52
CA ILE A 86 -6.43 1.06 5.68
C ILE A 86 -5.78 1.92 6.77
N ARG A 87 -4.75 2.71 6.43
CA ARG A 87 -4.02 3.56 7.38
C ARG A 87 -4.92 4.60 8.04
N GLU A 88 -5.76 5.28 7.27
CA GLU A 88 -6.71 6.26 7.80
C GLU A 88 -7.69 5.59 8.77
N THR A 89 -8.18 4.40 8.42
CA THR A 89 -9.07 3.63 9.31
C THR A 89 -8.35 3.23 10.60
N LEU A 90 -7.15 2.65 10.52
CA LEU A 90 -6.38 2.30 11.71
C LEU A 90 -6.13 3.51 12.61
N THR A 91 -5.80 4.66 12.01
CA THR A 91 -5.60 5.91 12.75
C THR A 91 -6.88 6.34 13.46
N ALA A 92 -8.02 6.31 12.78
CA ALA A 92 -9.32 6.68 13.34
C ALA A 92 -9.75 5.76 14.50
N PHE A 93 -9.38 4.48 14.46
CA PHE A 93 -9.65 3.51 15.52
C PHE A 93 -8.56 3.46 16.62
N GLY A 94 -7.51 4.29 16.54
CA GLY A 94 -6.45 4.35 17.56
C GLY A 94 -5.36 3.27 17.44
N PHE A 95 -5.25 2.62 16.28
CA PHE A 95 -4.27 1.58 15.96
C PHE A 95 -3.17 2.06 15.00
N ALA A 96 -2.77 3.33 15.11
CA ALA A 96 -1.75 3.93 14.24
C ALA A 96 -0.39 3.21 14.34
N ASP A 97 -0.12 2.53 15.45
CA ASP A 97 1.06 1.69 15.67
C ASP A 97 1.13 0.46 14.74
N ARG A 98 0.01 0.07 14.12
CA ARG A 98 -0.08 -1.04 13.15
C ARG A 98 0.20 -0.62 11.70
N ALA A 99 0.43 0.67 11.44
CA ALA A 99 0.68 1.22 10.11
C ALA A 99 2.11 1.13 9.52
N PRO A 100 3.21 0.82 10.27
CA PRO A 100 4.57 0.92 9.71
C PRO A 100 4.80 0.12 8.42
N GLU A 101 4.29 -1.11 8.32
CA GLU A 101 4.44 -1.89 7.09
C GLU A 101 3.61 -1.34 5.92
N ILE A 102 2.46 -0.70 6.18
CA ILE A 102 1.65 -0.03 5.15
C ILE A 102 2.49 1.08 4.51
N GLU A 103 3.11 1.91 5.34
CA GLU A 103 3.96 3.02 4.91
C GLU A 103 5.18 2.53 4.12
N ARG A 104 5.78 1.42 4.55
CA ARG A 104 6.87 0.76 3.82
C ARG A 104 6.44 0.26 2.44
N GLN A 105 5.25 -0.35 2.33
CA GLN A 105 4.74 -0.84 1.05
C GLN A 105 4.53 0.31 0.05
N VAL A 106 4.02 1.45 0.49
CA VAL A 106 3.85 2.66 -0.35
C VAL A 106 5.17 3.11 -0.94
N GLN A 107 6.23 3.19 -0.13
CA GLN A 107 7.57 3.55 -0.60
C GLN A 107 8.09 2.55 -1.63
N LEU A 108 7.88 1.24 -1.40
CA LEU A 108 8.30 0.21 -2.33
C LEU A 108 7.49 0.23 -3.64
N ILE A 109 6.20 0.56 -3.61
CA ILE A 109 5.36 0.66 -4.82
C ILE A 109 5.92 1.76 -5.72
N GLU A 110 6.17 2.94 -5.17
CA GLU A 110 6.76 4.04 -5.94
C GLU A 110 8.15 3.67 -6.48
N ALA A 111 9.01 3.11 -5.63
CA ALA A 111 10.36 2.71 -6.03
C ALA A 111 10.35 1.67 -7.16
N ASN A 112 9.50 0.64 -7.06
CA ASN A 112 9.34 -0.38 -8.09
C ASN A 112 8.83 0.23 -9.40
N CYS A 113 7.82 1.11 -9.34
CA CYS A 113 7.29 1.78 -10.52
C CYS A 113 8.38 2.62 -11.22
N ARG A 114 9.21 3.36 -10.47
CA ARG A 114 10.29 4.19 -11.04
C ARG A 114 11.42 3.40 -11.69
N GLN A 115 11.63 2.14 -11.32
CA GLN A 115 12.67 1.30 -11.92
C GLN A 115 12.29 0.78 -13.31
N VAL A 116 11.02 0.85 -13.70
CA VAL A 116 10.56 0.40 -15.01
C VAL A 116 10.85 1.47 -16.07
N SER A 117 11.81 1.16 -16.95
CA SER A 117 12.34 2.10 -17.96
C SER A 117 11.36 2.46 -19.07
N SER A 118 10.28 1.70 -19.26
CA SER A 118 9.28 1.94 -20.31
C SER A 118 8.26 3.02 -19.96
N HIS A 119 8.21 3.47 -18.71
CA HIS A 119 7.26 4.50 -18.29
C HIS A 119 7.67 5.89 -18.78
N ILE A 120 6.69 6.68 -19.20
CA ILE A 120 6.92 8.09 -19.50
C ILE A 120 6.93 8.92 -18.21
N SER A 121 7.61 10.08 -18.25
CA SER A 121 7.77 10.94 -17.08
C SER A 121 6.44 11.41 -16.47
N ALA A 122 5.43 11.66 -17.32
CA ALA A 122 4.11 12.10 -16.87
C ALA A 122 3.42 11.05 -15.97
N ASP A 123 3.52 9.77 -16.30
CA ASP A 123 2.91 8.71 -15.50
C ASP A 123 3.62 8.53 -14.16
N LEU A 124 4.95 8.65 -14.16
CA LEU A 124 5.75 8.62 -12.93
C LEU A 124 5.45 9.82 -12.02
N GLU A 125 5.17 10.99 -12.62
CA GLU A 125 4.73 12.18 -11.88
C GLU A 125 3.34 11.95 -11.25
N CYS A 126 2.40 11.36 -11.99
CA CYS A 126 1.09 10.99 -11.43
C CYS A 126 1.21 10.05 -10.22
N VAL A 127 2.10 9.05 -10.26
CA VAL A 127 2.35 8.16 -9.12
C VAL A 127 2.97 8.92 -7.95
N ALA A 128 3.93 9.82 -8.20
CA ALA A 128 4.57 10.62 -7.16
C ALA A 128 3.60 11.59 -6.47
N LEU A 129 2.73 12.24 -7.25
CA LEU A 129 1.65 13.09 -6.76
C LEU A 129 0.64 12.28 -5.98
N GLY A 130 0.21 11.14 -6.52
CA GLY A 130 -0.72 10.24 -5.86
C GLY A 130 -0.21 9.72 -4.52
N ARG A 131 1.10 9.45 -4.40
CA ARG A 131 1.75 9.14 -3.12
C ARG A 131 1.69 10.33 -2.16
N SER A 132 2.08 11.51 -2.62
CA SER A 132 2.22 12.70 -1.76
C SER A 132 0.88 13.19 -1.22
N ASP A 133 -0.17 13.09 -2.02
CA ASP A 133 -1.55 13.43 -1.65
C ASP A 133 -2.08 12.52 -0.54
N ARG A 134 -1.84 11.21 -0.65
CA ARG A 134 -2.32 10.19 0.31
C ARG A 134 -1.46 10.05 1.57
N PHE A 135 -0.16 10.30 1.45
CA PHE A 135 0.81 10.10 2.53
C PHE A 135 1.69 11.33 2.75
N PRO A 136 1.09 12.49 3.09
CA PRO A 136 1.84 13.73 3.26
C PRO A 136 2.84 13.66 4.43
N SER A 137 2.55 12.89 5.47
CA SER A 137 3.43 12.74 6.64
C SER A 137 4.69 11.91 6.37
N LEU A 138 4.70 11.08 5.32
CA LEU A 138 5.88 10.28 4.96
C LEU A 138 6.97 11.12 4.30
N PHE A 139 6.63 12.33 3.84
CA PHE A 139 7.53 13.22 3.14
C PHE A 139 7.19 14.66 3.54
N PRO A 140 7.68 15.15 4.70
CA PRO A 140 7.51 16.53 5.06
C PRO A 140 8.06 17.41 3.93
N THR A 141 7.19 18.21 3.33
CA THR A 141 7.46 19.11 2.20
C THR A 141 8.64 20.04 2.53
N GLY A 142 9.84 19.60 2.16
CA GLY A 142 11.07 20.38 2.15
C GLY A 142 11.57 20.71 0.75
N GLU A 143 11.02 20.09 -0.30
CA GLU A 143 11.40 20.38 -1.68
C GLU A 143 10.15 20.49 -2.57
N THR A 144 9.83 21.74 -2.89
CA THR A 144 9.01 22.23 -4.02
C THR A 144 7.63 21.61 -4.19
N THR A 145 6.59 22.39 -3.86
CA THR A 145 5.20 21.97 -4.03
C THR A 145 4.77 22.21 -5.49
N TYR A 146 3.84 21.42 -6.02
CA TYR A 146 3.25 21.56 -7.38
C TYR A 146 2.79 23.01 -7.72
N LYS A 147 2.44 23.81 -6.71
CA LYS A 147 2.12 25.25 -6.88
C LYS A 147 3.28 26.08 -7.43
N ASP A 148 4.52 25.67 -7.20
CA ASP A 148 5.73 26.36 -7.64
C ASP A 148 6.08 26.01 -9.09
N ILE A 149 5.74 24.79 -9.53
CA ILE A 149 5.95 24.31 -10.90
C ILE A 149 4.93 24.94 -11.87
N VAL A 150 3.67 25.07 -11.45
CA VAL A 150 2.61 25.71 -12.27
C VAL A 150 2.78 27.23 -12.36
N LYS A 151 3.45 27.87 -11.41
CA LYS A 151 3.80 29.30 -11.53
C LYS A 151 4.92 29.53 -12.55
N ASN A 152 5.96 28.71 -12.54
CA ASN A 152 7.11 28.89 -13.45
C ASN A 152 6.78 28.69 -14.93
N THR A 153 5.75 27.91 -15.27
CA THR A 153 5.33 27.68 -16.66
C THR A 153 4.50 28.82 -17.26
N LYS A 154 3.90 29.69 -16.44
CA LYS A 154 3.21 30.89 -16.93
C LYS A 154 4.15 32.07 -17.20
N ASP A 155 5.30 32.11 -16.55
CA ASP A 155 6.26 33.22 -16.68
C ASP A 155 7.27 33.04 -17.84
N SER A 156 7.38 31.84 -18.42
CA SER A 156 8.30 31.55 -19.55
C SER A 156 7.66 31.59 -20.95
N SER A 157 6.36 31.90 -21.05
CA SER A 157 5.64 32.03 -22.33
C SER A 157 5.29 33.48 -22.71
N GLY A 158 5.81 34.46 -21.96
CA GLY A 158 5.61 35.88 -22.21
C GLY A 158 6.90 36.68 -22.14
N SER A 159 7.79 36.53 -23.12
CA SER A 159 8.77 37.54 -23.56
C SER A 159 9.32 37.17 -24.94
#